data_AF-A0A2H0Q650-F1
#
_entry.id   AF-A0A2H0Q650-F1
#
_cell.length_a   1.000
_cell.length_b   1.000
_cell.length_c   1.000
_cell.angle_alpha   90.00
_cell.angle_beta   90.00
_cell.angle_gamma   90.00
#
_symmetry.space_group_name_H-M   'P 1'
#
loop_
_entity.id
_entity.type
_entity.pdbx_description
1 polymer ?
#
loop_
_entity_poly.entity_id
_entity_poly.type
_entity_poly.pdbx_seq_one_letter_code
_entity_poly.pdbx_strand_id
1 'polypeptide(L)'
;MLDFIRSFKKKKTLNKAELITRFNEHPEHQWIKNDPTISRLVRILCDSWTTEVYEFLANGNEILIVKAQGQLASAMSSINKTNVVLAYPDLVAILRSASPMRGVAILAHEIGHIVKEHSKRKISNLEAQIEADRVAFEMGFGEDLEHVLIEHEHSIDCRVRIAKLTQYYYSSKNEVSE
;
A
#
# COMPACT_ATOMS: atom_id res chain seq x y z
N MET A 1 -13.20 30.74 41.11
CA MET A 1 -13.80 30.67 39.77
C MET A 1 -12.70 30.18 38.81
N LEU A 2 -12.08 29.04 39.14
CA LEU A 2 -12.28 27.69 38.54
C LEU A 2 -12.01 27.65 37.03
N ASP A 3 -10.72 27.59 36.72
CA ASP A 3 -10.05 26.68 35.78
C ASP A 3 -10.62 26.53 34.36
N PHE A 4 -10.28 27.50 33.52
CA PHE A 4 -10.26 27.36 32.06
C PHE A 4 -8.96 26.65 31.61
N ILE A 5 -8.75 25.41 32.03
CA ILE A 5 -7.71 24.57 31.42
C ILE A 5 -8.32 23.95 30.18
N ARG A 6 -8.09 24.57 29.03
CA ARG A 6 -8.18 23.90 27.73
C ARG A 6 -7.27 22.69 27.80
N SER A 7 -7.87 21.52 27.99
CA SER A 7 -7.25 20.22 27.77
C SER A 7 -6.82 20.14 26.30
N PHE A 8 -5.63 20.65 25.99
CA PHE A 8 -4.86 20.21 24.84
C PHE A 8 -4.51 18.74 25.10
N LYS A 9 -5.43 17.83 24.76
CA LYS A 9 -5.07 16.41 24.61
C LYS A 9 -3.97 16.39 23.57
N LYS A 10 -2.71 16.20 24.01
CA LYS A 10 -1.60 15.84 23.12
C LYS A 10 -2.12 14.71 22.26
N LYS A 11 -2.20 14.92 20.94
CA LYS A 11 -2.45 13.85 19.97
C LYS A 11 -1.47 12.74 20.32
N LYS A 12 -1.96 11.60 20.81
CA LYS A 12 -1.11 10.46 21.14
C LYS A 12 -0.44 10.06 19.83
N THR A 13 0.86 10.28 19.71
CA THR A 13 1.66 9.80 18.58
C THR A 13 1.60 8.28 18.63
N LEU A 14 0.77 7.69 17.77
CA LEU A 14 0.64 6.23 17.68
C LEU A 14 1.95 5.69 17.14
N ASN A 15 2.57 4.75 17.87
CA ASN A 15 3.77 4.10 17.35
C ASN A 15 3.41 3.08 16.25
N LYS A 16 4.42 2.59 15.48
CA LYS A 16 4.19 1.71 14.34
C LYS A 16 3.39 0.44 14.72
N ALA A 17 3.67 -0.15 15.87
CA ALA A 17 2.96 -1.34 16.34
C ALA A 17 1.48 -1.07 16.65
N GLU A 18 1.16 0.08 17.25
CA GLU A 18 -0.23 0.50 17.52
C GLU A 18 -1.00 0.74 16.21
N LEU A 19 -0.36 1.34 15.20
CA LEU A 19 -1.00 1.54 13.89
C LEU A 19 -1.25 0.23 13.15
N ILE A 20 -0.29 -0.70 13.18
CA ILE A 20 -0.45 -2.04 12.59
C ILE A 20 -1.57 -2.81 13.29
N THR A 21 -1.64 -2.71 14.63
CA THR A 21 -2.72 -3.34 15.40
C THR A 21 -4.07 -2.75 15.01
N ARG A 22 -4.20 -1.42 14.98
CA ARG A 22 -5.42 -0.73 14.53
C ARG A 22 -5.84 -1.16 13.12
N PHE A 23 -4.88 -1.25 12.19
CA PHE A 23 -5.15 -1.71 10.84
C PHE A 23 -5.68 -3.14 10.83
N ASN A 24 -4.98 -4.09 11.47
CA ASN A 24 -5.37 -5.51 11.45
C ASN A 24 -6.69 -5.79 12.19
N GLU A 25 -7.03 -5.00 13.20
CA GLU A 25 -8.25 -5.17 14.00
C GLU A 25 -9.49 -4.50 13.39
N HIS A 26 -9.33 -3.76 12.30
CA HIS A 26 -10.45 -3.06 11.67
C HIS A 26 -11.56 -4.05 11.25
N PRO A 27 -12.86 -3.75 11.50
CA PRO A 27 -13.97 -4.66 11.14
C PRO A 27 -13.97 -5.08 9.67
N GLU A 28 -13.69 -4.17 8.75
CA GLU A 28 -13.61 -4.48 7.31
C GLU A 28 -12.49 -5.46 6.93
N HIS A 29 -11.54 -5.73 7.83
CA HIS A 29 -10.47 -6.70 7.63
C HIS A 29 -10.77 -8.08 8.24
N GLN A 30 -12.00 -8.35 8.70
CA GLN A 30 -12.35 -9.69 9.21
C GLN A 30 -12.07 -10.80 8.20
N TRP A 31 -12.25 -10.55 6.90
CA TRP A 31 -11.95 -11.55 5.87
C TRP A 31 -10.46 -11.88 5.75
N ILE A 32 -9.58 -10.92 6.05
CA ILE A 32 -8.12 -11.12 6.15
C ILE A 32 -7.82 -11.92 7.41
N LYS A 33 -8.40 -11.53 8.55
CA LYS A 33 -8.17 -12.18 9.85
C LYS A 33 -8.62 -13.64 9.87
N ASN A 34 -9.70 -13.96 9.17
CA ASN A 34 -10.26 -15.31 9.09
C ASN A 34 -9.51 -16.24 8.12
N ASP A 35 -8.54 -15.73 7.36
CA ASP A 35 -7.68 -16.50 6.46
C ASP A 35 -6.22 -16.41 6.95
N PRO A 36 -5.68 -17.44 7.63
CA PRO A 36 -4.34 -17.38 8.23
C PRO A 36 -3.23 -17.09 7.22
N THR A 37 -3.38 -17.56 5.98
CA THR A 37 -2.41 -17.32 4.91
C THR A 37 -2.39 -15.86 4.53
N ILE A 38 -3.57 -15.28 4.25
CA ILE A 38 -3.69 -13.87 3.88
C ILE A 38 -3.33 -12.96 5.07
N SER A 39 -3.73 -13.31 6.29
CA SER A 39 -3.35 -12.58 7.50
C SER A 39 -1.83 -12.46 7.65
N ARG A 40 -1.08 -13.55 7.41
CA ARG A 40 0.39 -13.52 7.44
C ARG A 40 0.97 -12.61 6.36
N LEU A 41 0.42 -12.64 5.15
CA LEU A 41 0.87 -11.80 4.04
C LEU A 41 0.62 -10.31 4.31
N VAL A 42 -0.56 -9.98 4.84
CA VAL A 42 -0.90 -8.61 5.24
C VAL A 42 -0.03 -8.15 6.41
N ARG A 43 0.36 -9.06 7.33
CA ARG A 43 1.33 -8.74 8.37
C ARG A 43 2.70 -8.35 7.79
N ILE A 44 3.19 -9.11 6.80
CA ILE A 44 4.43 -8.79 6.07
C ILE A 44 4.33 -7.39 5.43
N LEU A 45 3.21 -7.11 4.75
CA LEU A 45 2.95 -5.79 4.16
C LEU A 45 3.05 -4.66 5.20
N CYS A 46 2.41 -4.84 6.36
CA CYS A 46 2.41 -3.87 7.46
C CYS A 46 3.80 -3.65 8.06
N ASP A 47 4.56 -4.72 8.26
CA ASP A 47 5.90 -4.64 8.82
C ASP A 47 6.86 -3.91 7.85
N SER A 48 6.61 -4.01 6.55
CA SER A 48 7.33 -3.30 5.47
C SER A 48 6.96 -1.83 5.26
N TRP A 49 5.99 -1.26 6.00
CA TRP A 49 5.62 0.15 5.81
C TRP A 49 6.81 1.11 5.98
N THR A 50 6.99 1.98 4.98
CA THR A 50 7.96 3.08 4.98
C THR A 50 7.53 4.20 5.93
N THR A 51 8.44 5.14 6.21
CA THR A 51 8.16 6.35 6.99
C THR A 51 6.98 7.13 6.40
N GLU A 52 6.89 7.22 5.08
CA GLU A 52 5.82 7.96 4.39
C GLU A 52 4.44 7.33 4.65
N VAL A 53 4.33 5.99 4.56
CA VAL A 53 3.09 5.27 4.88
C VAL A 53 2.71 5.45 6.35
N TYR A 54 3.70 5.37 7.25
CA TYR A 54 3.50 5.58 8.67
C TYR A 54 2.97 6.98 8.99
N GLU A 55 3.60 8.02 8.43
CA GLU A 55 3.19 9.42 8.62
C GLU A 55 1.78 9.67 8.07
N PHE A 56 1.46 9.09 6.92
CA PHE A 56 0.13 9.16 6.34
C PHE A 56 -0.94 8.63 7.31
N LEU A 57 -0.71 7.45 7.91
CA LEU A 57 -1.63 6.85 8.88
C LEU A 57 -1.66 7.59 10.24
N ALA A 58 -0.51 8.07 10.70
CA ALA A 58 -0.38 8.85 11.94
C ALA A 58 -1.13 10.19 11.88
N ASN A 59 -1.32 10.75 10.68
CA ASN A 59 -2.14 11.94 10.45
C ASN A 59 -3.66 11.71 10.54
N GLY A 60 -4.04 10.48 10.89
CA GLY A 60 -5.43 10.07 11.08
C GLY A 60 -6.11 9.64 9.79
N ASN A 61 -5.34 9.38 8.73
CA ASN A 61 -5.87 8.67 7.57
C ASN A 61 -5.97 7.17 7.88
N GLU A 62 -6.92 6.53 7.21
CA GLU A 62 -7.13 5.10 7.28
C GLU A 62 -7.03 4.51 5.88
N ILE A 63 -6.54 3.27 5.81
CA ILE A 63 -6.52 2.46 4.60
C ILE A 63 -7.27 1.19 4.92
N LEU A 64 -8.32 0.90 4.15
CA LEU A 64 -9.12 -0.30 4.26
C LEU A 64 -8.95 -1.16 3.03
N ILE A 65 -8.69 -2.45 3.20
CA ILE A 65 -8.68 -3.44 2.14
C ILE A 65 -9.99 -4.21 2.19
N VAL A 66 -10.91 -3.83 1.30
CA VAL A 66 -12.27 -4.38 1.27
C VAL A 66 -12.35 -5.41 0.14
N LYS A 67 -12.75 -6.63 0.49
CA LYS A 67 -13.00 -7.66 -0.52
C LYS A 67 -14.21 -7.27 -1.37
N ALA A 68 -14.03 -7.18 -2.68
CA ALA A 68 -15.08 -6.80 -3.62
C ALA A 68 -15.48 -7.99 -4.52
N GLN A 69 -16.76 -8.08 -4.88
CA GLN A 69 -17.30 -9.11 -5.79
C GLN A 69 -17.54 -8.55 -7.21
N GLY A 70 -16.56 -7.86 -7.80
CA GLY A 70 -16.67 -7.31 -9.17
C GLY A 70 -15.69 -7.94 -10.17
N GLN A 71 -15.95 -7.74 -11.46
CA GLN A 71 -14.92 -7.62 -12.51
C GLN A 71 -14.73 -6.11 -12.79
N LEU A 72 -13.49 -5.67 -13.08
CA LEU A 72 -13.09 -4.33 -13.60
C LEU A 72 -12.84 -3.12 -12.66
N ALA A 73 -13.19 -3.17 -11.38
CA ALA A 73 -12.80 -2.22 -10.32
C ALA A 73 -13.11 -0.70 -10.37
N SER A 74 -13.38 -0.07 -9.21
CA SER A 74 -13.58 1.39 -9.06
C SER A 74 -13.03 1.93 -7.73
N ALA A 75 -12.26 3.03 -7.77
CA ALA A 75 -11.78 3.71 -6.57
C ALA A 75 -12.82 4.72 -6.05
N MET A 76 -13.15 4.65 -4.75
CA MET A 76 -13.97 5.67 -4.09
C MET A 76 -13.08 6.73 -3.44
N SER A 77 -13.46 8.00 -3.59
CA SER A 77 -12.83 9.12 -2.88
C SER A 77 -12.99 8.97 -1.36
N SER A 78 -12.02 9.49 -0.61
CA SER A 78 -12.01 9.32 0.84
C SER A 78 -13.16 10.08 1.50
N ILE A 79 -14.13 9.34 2.00
CA ILE A 79 -15.11 9.88 2.95
C ILE A 79 -14.38 9.89 4.30
N ASN A 80 -14.22 11.08 4.91
CA ASN A 80 -13.67 11.24 6.26
C ASN A 80 -12.25 10.68 6.50
N LYS A 81 -11.33 10.82 5.54
CA LYS A 81 -9.94 10.30 5.60
C LYS A 81 -9.81 8.76 5.54
N THR A 82 -10.88 8.06 5.25
CA THR A 82 -10.86 6.62 4.99
C THR A 82 -10.60 6.38 3.51
N ASN A 83 -9.53 5.66 3.18
CA ASN A 83 -9.14 5.32 1.82
C ASN A 83 -9.34 3.83 1.62
N VAL A 84 -9.84 3.41 0.45
CA VAL A 84 -10.24 2.03 0.22
C VAL A 84 -9.44 1.43 -0.93
N VAL A 85 -8.80 0.30 -0.67
CA VAL A 85 -8.25 -0.64 -1.65
C VAL A 85 -9.26 -1.75 -1.84
N LEU A 86 -9.72 -1.97 -3.06
CA LEU A 86 -10.65 -3.04 -3.37
C LEU A 86 -9.88 -4.30 -3.78
N ALA A 87 -10.01 -5.36 -2.97
CA ALA A 87 -9.42 -6.65 -3.27
C ALA A 87 -10.39 -7.50 -4.09
N TYR A 88 -10.19 -7.51 -5.41
CA TYR A 88 -10.96 -8.32 -6.36
C TYR A 88 -10.63 -9.81 -6.27
N PRO A 89 -11.50 -10.69 -6.82
CA PRO A 89 -11.27 -12.13 -6.79
C PRO A 89 -9.89 -12.55 -7.32
N ASP A 90 -9.39 -11.89 -8.37
CA ASP A 90 -8.09 -12.20 -8.96
C ASP A 90 -6.94 -11.90 -7.99
N LEU A 91 -6.97 -10.76 -7.31
CA LEU A 91 -5.97 -10.44 -6.28
C LEU A 91 -6.04 -11.45 -5.12
N VAL A 92 -7.24 -11.81 -4.68
CA VAL A 92 -7.42 -12.82 -3.63
C VAL A 92 -6.91 -14.19 -4.07
N ALA A 93 -7.08 -14.54 -5.36
CA ALA A 93 -6.53 -15.77 -5.92
C ALA A 93 -5.00 -15.75 -5.95
N ILE A 94 -4.38 -14.62 -6.34
CA ILE A 94 -2.93 -14.44 -6.31
C ILE A 94 -2.40 -14.59 -4.87
N LEU A 95 -3.05 -13.95 -3.89
CA LEU A 95 -2.69 -14.05 -2.47
C LEU A 95 -2.78 -15.48 -1.91
N ARG A 96 -3.52 -16.38 -2.58
CA ARG A 96 -3.66 -17.80 -2.23
C ARG A 96 -2.86 -18.73 -3.15
N SER A 97 -2.13 -18.18 -4.12
CA SER A 97 -1.39 -18.94 -5.12
C SER A 97 -0.06 -19.47 -4.56
N ALA A 98 0.70 -20.17 -5.42
CA ALA A 98 2.07 -20.58 -5.12
C ALA A 98 3.07 -19.40 -5.05
N SER A 99 2.70 -18.22 -5.55
CA SER A 99 3.54 -17.02 -5.55
C SER A 99 2.81 -15.83 -4.91
N PRO A 100 2.45 -15.91 -3.61
CA PRO A 100 1.55 -14.96 -2.96
C PRO A 100 2.15 -13.57 -2.76
N MET A 101 3.48 -13.45 -2.77
CA MET A 101 4.17 -12.17 -2.62
C MET A 101 3.89 -11.19 -3.77
N ARG A 102 3.54 -11.70 -4.96
CA ARG A 102 3.00 -10.88 -6.07
C ARG A 102 1.74 -10.12 -5.65
N GLY A 103 0.86 -10.76 -4.88
CA GLY A 103 -0.34 -10.12 -4.34
C GLY A 103 -0.01 -9.07 -3.28
N VAL A 104 1.02 -9.31 -2.47
CA VAL A 104 1.53 -8.32 -1.49
C VAL A 104 2.11 -7.10 -2.21
N ALA A 105 2.86 -7.31 -3.28
CA ALA A 105 3.43 -6.25 -4.10
C ALA A 105 2.35 -5.38 -4.76
N ILE A 106 1.27 -5.99 -5.27
CA ILE A 106 0.10 -5.25 -5.78
C ILE A 106 -0.53 -4.41 -4.67
N LEU A 107 -0.73 -4.95 -3.47
CA LEU A 107 -1.26 -4.18 -2.34
C LEU A 107 -0.34 -3.01 -1.94
N ALA A 108 0.97 -3.21 -1.96
CA ALA A 108 1.95 -2.15 -1.69
C ALA A 108 1.88 -1.03 -2.73
N HIS A 109 1.72 -1.39 -4.01
CA HIS A 109 1.52 -0.43 -5.10
C HIS A 109 0.23 0.40 -4.91
N GLU A 110 -0.89 -0.24 -4.56
CA GLU A 110 -2.15 0.48 -4.27
C GLU A 110 -2.03 1.42 -3.06
N ILE A 111 -1.30 1.01 -2.01
CA ILE A 111 -0.97 1.90 -0.90
C ILE A 111 -0.15 3.10 -1.37
N GLY A 112 0.79 2.90 -2.30
CA GLY A 112 1.54 3.97 -2.95
C GLY A 112 0.64 5.01 -3.60
N HIS A 113 -0.38 4.58 -4.34
CA HIS A 113 -1.37 5.50 -4.93
C HIS A 113 -2.11 6.36 -3.89
N ILE A 114 -2.47 5.75 -2.75
CA ILE A 114 -3.18 6.43 -1.67
C ILE A 114 -2.27 7.45 -0.98
N VAL A 115 -1.07 7.03 -0.57
CA VAL A 115 -0.13 7.86 0.18
C VAL A 115 0.37 9.05 -0.64
N LYS A 116 0.57 8.85 -1.94
CA LYS A 116 0.93 9.91 -2.89
C LYS A 116 -0.25 10.78 -3.34
N GLU A 117 -1.45 10.53 -2.81
CA GLU A 117 -2.69 11.24 -3.11
C GLU A 117 -2.97 11.39 -4.62
N HIS A 118 -2.67 10.35 -5.42
CA HIS A 118 -2.75 10.42 -6.87
C HIS A 118 -4.16 10.77 -7.39
N SER A 119 -5.23 10.41 -6.66
CA SER A 119 -6.60 10.78 -7.02
C SER A 119 -6.89 12.29 -6.96
N LYS A 120 -6.04 13.08 -6.29
CA LYS A 120 -6.19 14.54 -6.14
C LYS A 120 -5.18 15.32 -6.98
N ARG A 121 -4.17 14.66 -7.52
CA ARG A 121 -3.07 15.29 -8.26
C ARG A 121 -3.33 15.27 -9.76
N LYS A 122 -2.95 16.35 -10.44
CA LYS A 122 -2.98 16.45 -11.90
C LYS A 122 -1.63 16.00 -12.48
N ILE A 123 -1.36 14.71 -12.43
CA ILE A 123 -0.18 14.08 -13.04
C ILE A 123 -0.61 13.08 -14.10
N SER A 124 0.34 12.66 -14.95
CA SER A 124 0.04 11.62 -15.93
C SER A 124 -0.18 10.26 -15.26
N ASN A 125 -0.99 9.38 -15.88
CA ASN A 125 -1.21 8.04 -15.35
C ASN A 125 0.11 7.27 -15.19
N LEU A 126 1.02 7.37 -16.17
CA LEU A 126 2.32 6.71 -16.13
C LEU A 126 3.19 7.22 -14.97
N GLU A 127 3.21 8.52 -14.72
CA GLU A 127 3.93 9.11 -13.59
C GLU A 127 3.36 8.64 -12.25
N ALA A 128 2.04 8.61 -12.11
CA ALA A 128 1.38 8.07 -10.92
C ALA A 128 1.73 6.59 -10.67
N GLN A 129 1.79 5.79 -11.73
CA GLN A 129 2.17 4.38 -11.65
C GLN A 129 3.62 4.22 -11.20
N ILE A 130 4.56 5.00 -11.77
CA ILE A 130 5.98 4.97 -11.39
C ILE A 130 6.18 5.40 -9.93
N GLU A 131 5.48 6.43 -9.47
CA GLU A 131 5.54 6.85 -8.07
C GLU A 131 5.02 5.78 -7.10
N ALA A 132 3.94 5.08 -7.47
CA ALA A 132 3.40 3.97 -6.69
C ALA A 132 4.35 2.75 -6.69
N ASP A 133 4.96 2.42 -7.83
CA ASP A 133 5.98 1.39 -7.95
C ASP A 133 7.19 1.67 -7.06
N ARG A 134 7.61 2.94 -6.97
CA ARG A 134 8.70 3.36 -6.09
C ARG A 134 8.37 3.11 -4.62
N VAL A 135 7.14 3.37 -4.18
CA VAL A 135 6.72 3.08 -2.80
C VAL A 135 6.73 1.57 -2.54
N ALA A 136 6.22 0.75 -3.47
CA ALA A 136 6.26 -0.71 -3.34
C ALA A 136 7.71 -1.24 -3.31
N PHE A 137 8.60 -0.67 -4.12
CA PHE A 137 10.03 -0.95 -4.10
C PHE A 137 10.67 -0.62 -2.74
N GLU A 138 10.40 0.57 -2.19
CA GLU A 138 10.90 1.00 -0.87
C GLU A 138 10.36 0.13 0.28
N MET A 139 9.20 -0.49 0.09
CA MET A 139 8.65 -1.50 1.01
C MET A 139 9.29 -2.90 0.85
N GLY A 140 10.21 -3.07 -0.10
CA GLY A 140 10.93 -4.31 -0.35
C GLY A 140 10.24 -5.26 -1.33
N PHE A 141 9.21 -4.82 -2.06
CA PHE A 141 8.41 -5.67 -2.95
C PHE A 141 8.65 -5.40 -4.44
N GLY A 142 9.78 -4.79 -4.79
CA GLY A 142 10.10 -4.44 -6.17
C GLY A 142 10.16 -5.63 -7.12
N GLU A 143 10.69 -6.77 -6.67
CA GLU A 143 10.96 -7.94 -7.53
C GLU A 143 9.65 -8.66 -7.82
N ASP A 144 8.86 -8.87 -6.77
CA ASP A 144 7.50 -9.38 -6.88
C ASP A 144 6.62 -8.51 -7.77
N LEU A 145 6.77 -7.17 -7.70
CA LEU A 145 6.05 -6.25 -8.57
C LEU A 145 6.51 -6.34 -10.02
N GLU A 146 7.82 -6.41 -10.27
CA GLU A 146 8.38 -6.60 -11.60
C GLU A 146 7.84 -7.87 -12.26
N HIS A 147 7.74 -8.97 -11.52
CA HIS A 147 7.13 -10.20 -12.01
C HIS A 147 5.67 -10.04 -12.43
N VAL A 148 4.89 -9.23 -11.70
CA VAL A 148 3.51 -8.90 -12.09
C VAL A 148 3.50 -8.10 -13.39
N LEU A 149 4.42 -7.15 -13.57
CA LEU A 149 4.48 -6.30 -14.76
C LEU A 149 4.93 -7.05 -16.02
N ILE A 150 5.82 -8.04 -15.88
CA ILE A 150 6.32 -8.85 -17.00
C ILE A 150 5.17 -9.62 -17.68
N GLU A 151 4.16 -10.06 -16.93
CA GLU A 151 2.96 -10.71 -17.49
C GLU A 151 2.18 -9.79 -18.46
N HIS A 152 2.44 -8.48 -18.40
CA HIS A 152 1.84 -7.44 -19.22
C HIS A 152 2.86 -6.64 -20.06
N GLU A 153 4.06 -7.19 -20.32
CA GLU A 153 5.17 -6.50 -21.00
C GLU A 153 4.87 -6.02 -22.42
N HIS A 154 3.79 -6.50 -23.04
CA HIS A 154 3.31 -6.02 -24.33
C HIS A 154 2.87 -4.55 -24.28
N SER A 155 2.47 -4.03 -23.11
CA SER A 155 2.16 -2.62 -22.89
C SER A 155 3.42 -1.77 -22.78
N ILE A 156 3.45 -0.64 -23.50
CA ILE A 156 4.55 0.36 -23.40
C ILE A 156 4.72 0.83 -21.96
N ASP A 157 3.61 1.12 -21.27
CA ASP A 157 3.62 1.61 -19.90
C ASP A 157 4.27 0.60 -18.95
N CYS A 158 3.99 -0.70 -19.12
CA CYS A 158 4.59 -1.75 -18.30
C CYS A 158 6.11 -1.83 -18.53
N ARG A 159 6.58 -1.72 -19.79
CA ARG A 159 8.02 -1.72 -20.08
C ARG A 159 8.73 -0.52 -19.47
N VAL A 160 8.11 0.66 -19.48
CA VAL A 160 8.67 1.85 -18.85
C VAL A 160 8.76 1.66 -17.33
N ARG A 161 7.70 1.12 -16.70
CA ARG A 161 7.67 0.83 -15.27
C ARG A 161 8.74 -0.20 -14.85
N ILE A 162 8.89 -1.29 -15.61
CA ILE A 162 9.96 -2.28 -15.41
C ILE A 162 11.33 -1.59 -15.48
N ALA A 163 11.60 -0.80 -16.53
CA ALA A 163 12.86 -0.08 -16.67
C ALA A 163 13.13 0.87 -15.48
N LYS A 164 12.08 1.48 -14.90
CA LYS A 164 12.20 2.31 -13.69
C LYS A 164 12.50 1.50 -12.43
N LEU A 165 11.87 0.34 -12.24
CA LEU A 165 12.22 -0.58 -11.15
C LEU A 165 13.68 -1.05 -11.29
N THR A 166 14.11 -1.44 -12.49
CA THR A 166 15.50 -1.79 -12.79
C THR A 166 16.45 -0.64 -12.41
N GLN A 167 16.11 0.60 -12.77
CA GLN A 167 16.88 1.79 -12.40
C GLN A 167 17.03 1.91 -10.86
N TYR A 168 15.95 1.73 -10.09
CA TYR A 168 15.99 1.79 -8.63
C TYR A 168 16.91 0.74 -8.00
N TYR A 169 16.94 -0.49 -8.54
CA TYR A 169 17.87 -1.52 -8.07
C TYR A 169 19.33 -1.10 -8.21
N TYR A 170 19.72 -0.54 -9.35
CA TYR A 170 21.11 -0.10 -9.54
C TYR A 170 21.47 1.10 -8.68
N SER A 171 20.55 2.05 -8.50
CA SER A 171 20.76 3.18 -7.60
C SER A 171 20.94 2.74 -6.15
N SER A 172 20.08 1.84 -5.64
CA SER A 172 20.16 1.35 -4.25
C SER A 172 21.42 0.53 -3.95
N LYS A 173 21.95 -0.21 -4.93
CA LYS A 173 23.21 -0.98 -4.77
C LYS A 173 24.45 -0.10 -4.69
N ASN A 174 24.43 1.06 -5.34
CA ASN A 174 25.55 1.99 -5.33
C ASN A 174 25.67 2.77 -4.02
N GLU A 175 24.57 2.97 -3.28
CA GLU A 175 24.56 3.65 -1.97
C GLU A 175 25.12 2.79 -0.83
N VAL A 176 25.22 1.47 -1.00
CA VAL A 176 25.76 0.53 0.02
C VAL A 176 27.25 0.24 -0.21
N SER A 177 27.83 0.77 -1.29
CA SER A 177 29.21 0.48 -1.72
C SER A 177 30.21 1.62 -1.42
N GLU A 178 29.80 2.66 -0.68
CA GLU A 178 30.64 3.75 -0.15
C GLU A 178 30.67 3.73 1.39
#